data_AF-A0A2E6H4A3-F1
#
_entry.id   AF-A0A2E6H4A3-F1
#
_cell.length_a   1.000
_cell.length_b   1.000
_cell.length_c   1.000
_cell.angle_alpha   90.00
_cell.angle_beta   90.00
_cell.angle_gamma   90.00
#
_symmetry.space_group_name_H-M   'P 1'
#
loop_
_entity.id
_entity.type
_entity.pdbx_description
1 polymer ?
#
loop_
_entity_poly.entity_id
_entity_poly.type
_entity_poly.pdbx_seq_one_letter_code
_entity_poly.pdbx_strand_id
1 'polypeptide(L)'
;MLEKLFILSIPFILASCASTNHKYMRGSVAMKLDKKTAHVCLGDNEVKNGDKILFYYNDCEQIDPEVGGLKGLCTLKELGTGEVTKVHNSHYSTVKTDGSFSFKEGTLVQREKL
;
A
#
# COMPACT_ATOMS: atom_id res chain seq x y z
N MET A 1 37.72 -4.49 -51.35
CA MET A 1 36.83 -3.35 -51.06
C MET A 1 35.87 -3.83 -49.99
N LEU A 2 36.20 -3.58 -48.72
CA LEU A 2 35.46 -4.10 -47.58
C LEU A 2 34.48 -3.03 -47.13
N GLU A 3 33.19 -3.30 -47.29
CA GLU A 3 32.13 -2.34 -46.99
C GLU A 3 32.10 -1.98 -45.51
N LYS A 4 32.09 -0.67 -45.24
CA LYS A 4 31.99 -0.12 -43.88
C LYS A 4 30.55 -0.31 -43.39
N LEU A 5 30.33 -1.32 -42.55
CA LEU A 5 29.08 -1.48 -41.82
C LEU A 5 29.02 -0.43 -40.70
N PHE A 6 28.39 0.71 -40.98
CA PHE A 6 28.10 1.75 -39.99
C PHE A 6 26.95 1.26 -39.10
N ILE A 7 27.28 0.64 -37.96
CA ILE A 7 26.30 0.24 -36.95
C ILE A 7 25.84 1.52 -36.24
N LEU A 8 24.72 2.08 -36.69
CA LEU A 8 24.03 3.18 -36.05
C LEU A 8 23.39 2.64 -34.76
N SER A 9 24.10 2.77 -33.63
CA SER A 9 23.59 2.42 -32.31
C SER A 9 22.49 3.39 -31.91
N ILE A 10 21.24 3.00 -32.11
CA ILE A 10 20.06 3.68 -31.56
C ILE A 10 20.14 3.56 -30.03
N PRO A 11 20.13 4.67 -29.27
CA PRO A 11 20.05 4.58 -27.82
C PRO A 11 18.70 3.94 -27.46
N PHE A 12 18.77 2.75 -26.90
CA PHE A 12 17.66 2.06 -26.29
C PHE A 12 17.22 2.88 -25.07
N ILE A 13 16.28 3.79 -25.26
CA ILE A 13 15.62 4.47 -24.15
C ILE A 13 14.78 3.41 -23.46
N LEU A 14 15.34 2.80 -22.41
CA LEU A 14 14.61 1.97 -21.46
C LEU A 14 13.65 2.88 -20.67
N ALA A 15 12.60 3.35 -21.35
CA ALA A 15 11.43 3.92 -20.72
C ALA A 15 10.64 2.76 -20.11
N SER A 16 11.18 2.15 -19.06
CA SER A 16 10.41 1.27 -18.20
C SER A 16 9.49 2.15 -17.36
N CYS A 17 8.26 2.28 -17.84
CA CYS A 17 7.13 2.79 -17.10
C CYS A 17 6.88 1.93 -15.85
N ALA A 18 7.40 2.35 -14.69
CA ALA A 18 6.80 2.12 -13.36
C ALA A 18 7.58 2.82 -12.22
N SER A 19 8.10 4.03 -12.43
CA SER A 19 8.26 4.97 -11.32
C SER A 19 6.93 5.69 -11.13
N THR A 20 5.88 4.93 -10.84
CA THR A 20 4.61 5.52 -10.43
C THR A 20 4.88 6.14 -9.08
N ASN A 21 4.99 7.47 -8.99
CA ASN A 21 4.76 8.17 -7.74
C ASN A 21 3.39 7.70 -7.24
N HIS A 22 3.38 6.70 -6.35
CA HIS A 22 2.17 6.05 -5.89
C HIS A 22 1.35 7.09 -5.12
N LYS A 23 0.43 7.76 -5.80
CA LYS A 23 -0.51 8.74 -5.21
C LYS A 23 -1.39 8.11 -4.12
N TYR A 24 -1.38 6.78 -4.03
CA TYR A 24 -2.01 5.95 -3.01
C TYR A 24 -0.99 4.95 -2.47
N MET A 25 -0.27 5.34 -1.43
CA MET A 25 0.59 4.44 -0.66
C MET A 25 -0.30 3.60 0.26
N ARG A 26 -0.53 2.34 -0.15
CA ARG A 26 -1.29 1.34 0.59
C ARG A 26 -0.29 0.39 1.23
N GLY A 27 -0.42 0.20 2.53
CA GLY A 27 0.34 -0.77 3.30
C GLY A 27 -0.57 -1.83 3.91
N SER A 28 0.01 -2.63 4.80
CA SER A 28 -0.72 -3.56 5.65
C SER A 28 -0.17 -3.54 7.06
N VAL A 29 -0.93 -4.03 8.02
CA VAL A 29 -0.43 -4.38 9.35
C VAL A 29 0.59 -5.50 9.20
N ALA A 30 1.86 -5.20 9.48
CA ALA A 30 2.95 -6.16 9.47
C ALA A 30 2.94 -7.04 10.74
N MET A 31 2.65 -6.42 11.89
CA MET A 31 2.61 -7.10 13.17
C MET A 31 1.65 -6.38 14.12
N LYS A 32 0.80 -7.14 14.80
CA LYS A 32 -0.02 -6.63 15.91
C LYS A 32 0.79 -6.71 17.21
N LEU A 33 1.03 -5.55 17.84
CA LEU A 33 1.71 -5.49 19.13
C LEU A 33 0.72 -5.72 20.28
N ASP A 34 -0.44 -5.08 20.20
CA ASP A 34 -1.52 -5.22 21.18
C ASP A 34 -2.89 -4.89 20.53
N LYS A 35 -3.94 -4.67 21.33
CA LYS A 35 -5.28 -4.36 20.82
C LYS A 35 -5.39 -3.00 20.11
N LYS A 36 -4.47 -2.08 20.36
CA LYS A 36 -4.47 -0.68 19.92
C LYS A 36 -3.21 -0.32 19.12
N THR A 37 -2.15 -1.12 19.18
CA THR A 37 -0.86 -0.78 18.57
C THR A 37 -0.44 -1.80 17.50
N ALA A 38 0.02 -1.30 16.35
CA ALA A 38 0.49 -2.11 15.23
C ALA A 38 1.80 -1.56 14.65
N HIS A 39 2.62 -2.44 14.08
CA HIS A 39 3.57 -2.06 13.04
C HIS A 39 2.90 -2.19 11.68
N VAL A 40 3.07 -1.17 10.83
CA VAL A 40 2.50 -1.12 9.49
C VAL A 40 3.60 -0.98 8.44
N CYS A 41 3.37 -1.53 7.25
CA CYS A 41 4.22 -1.39 6.08
C CYS A 41 4.05 -0.01 5.43
N LEU A 42 4.30 1.06 6.19
CA LEU A 42 4.35 2.44 5.73
C LEU A 42 5.59 3.09 6.33
N GLY A 43 6.56 3.45 5.49
CA GLY A 43 7.86 3.98 5.90
C GLY A 43 7.98 5.51 5.86
N ASP A 44 9.21 6.00 6.06
CA ASP A 44 9.56 7.44 6.06
C ASP A 44 9.22 8.20 4.77
N ASN A 45 9.21 7.51 3.63
CA ASN A 45 8.81 8.07 2.34
C ASN A 45 7.28 8.18 2.18
N GLU A 46 6.50 7.59 3.10
CA GLU A 46 5.06 7.40 2.96
C GLU A 46 4.29 8.12 4.06
N VAL A 47 4.84 8.16 5.28
CA VAL A 47 4.20 8.71 6.47
C VAL A 47 5.21 9.41 7.40
N LYS A 48 4.70 10.30 8.24
CA LYS A 48 5.45 10.93 9.35
C LYS A 48 4.67 10.81 10.66
N ASN A 49 5.34 11.05 11.79
CA ASN A 49 4.67 11.10 13.10
C ASN A 49 3.51 12.10 13.09
N GLY A 50 2.38 11.70 13.64
CA GLY A 50 1.14 12.49 13.64
C GLY A 50 0.24 12.28 12.43
N ASP A 51 0.71 11.61 11.36
CA ASP A 51 -0.15 11.30 10.22
C ASP A 51 -1.27 10.33 10.63
N LYS A 52 -2.48 10.58 10.12
CA LYS A 52 -3.63 9.69 10.30
C LYS A 52 -3.61 8.56 9.29
N ILE A 53 -3.90 7.36 9.78
CA ILE A 53 -3.91 6.11 9.03
C ILE A 53 -5.30 5.50 9.11
N LEU A 54 -5.87 5.21 7.95
CA LEU A 54 -7.14 4.52 7.77
C LEU A 54 -6.89 3.02 7.70
N PHE A 55 -7.68 2.23 8.42
CA PHE A 55 -7.65 0.76 8.40
C PHE A 55 -8.84 0.23 7.62
N TYR A 56 -8.62 -0.81 6.82
CA TYR A 56 -9.65 -1.37 5.95
C TYR A 56 -9.73 -2.90 6.02
N TYR A 57 -10.92 -3.40 5.73
CA TYR A 57 -11.22 -4.79 5.43
C TYR A 57 -11.69 -4.93 3.98
N ASN A 58 -11.29 -6.00 3.30
CA ASN A 58 -11.82 -6.35 1.98
C ASN A 58 -13.04 -7.24 2.16
N ASP A 59 -14.21 -6.70 1.86
CA ASP A 59 -15.47 -7.45 1.79
C ASP A 59 -15.66 -7.99 0.38
N CYS A 60 -15.50 -9.30 0.21
CA CYS A 60 -15.57 -10.01 -1.07
C CYS A 60 -16.80 -10.93 -1.17
N GLU A 61 -17.84 -10.69 -0.36
CA GLU A 61 -19.05 -11.53 -0.36
C GLU A 61 -19.97 -11.29 -1.57
N GLN A 62 -19.72 -10.22 -2.34
CA GLN A 62 -20.52 -9.90 -3.52
C GLN A 62 -20.10 -10.73 -4.72
N ILE A 63 -21.05 -11.35 -5.41
CA ILE A 63 -20.81 -12.05 -6.67
C ILE A 63 -20.76 -11.02 -7.79
N ASP A 64 -19.72 -11.06 -8.63
CA ASP A 64 -19.68 -10.27 -9.86
C ASP A 64 -20.60 -10.92 -10.91
N PRO A 65 -21.73 -10.28 -11.30
CA PRO A 65 -22.65 -10.87 -12.28
C PRO A 65 -22.08 -10.84 -13.71
N GLU A 66 -21.03 -10.05 -13.98
CA GLU A 66 -20.41 -9.90 -15.30
C GLU A 66 -19.27 -10.90 -15.53
N VAL A 67 -18.71 -11.47 -14.46
CA VAL A 67 -17.61 -12.42 -14.51
C VAL A 67 -18.08 -13.81 -14.08
N GLY A 68 -18.36 -14.69 -15.04
CA GLY A 68 -18.73 -16.08 -14.76
C GLY A 68 -17.64 -16.82 -13.96
N GLY A 69 -18.00 -17.30 -12.76
CA GLY A 69 -17.11 -18.04 -11.85
C GLY A 69 -16.87 -17.32 -10.51
N LEU A 70 -16.20 -18.00 -9.56
CA LEU A 70 -15.96 -17.59 -8.16
C LEU A 70 -15.06 -16.34 -7.99
N LYS A 71 -15.27 -15.26 -8.75
CA LYS A 71 -14.56 -13.99 -8.57
C LYS A 71 -15.55 -12.97 -8.01
N GLY A 72 -15.59 -12.88 -6.68
CA GLY A 72 -16.40 -11.89 -6.00
C GLY A 72 -15.86 -10.46 -6.18
N LEU A 73 -16.76 -9.48 -6.25
CA LEU A 73 -16.41 -8.06 -6.15
C LEU A 73 -15.94 -7.78 -4.73
N CYS A 74 -14.65 -7.45 -4.57
CA CYS A 74 -14.11 -7.01 -3.29
C CYS A 74 -14.26 -5.50 -3.13
N THR A 75 -14.92 -5.08 -2.05
CA THR A 75 -15.04 -3.67 -1.66
C THR A 75 -14.23 -3.38 -0.41
N LEU A 76 -13.52 -2.25 -0.41
CA LEU A 76 -12.80 -1.77 0.77
C LEU A 76 -13.80 -1.16 1.74
N LYS A 77 -13.94 -1.75 2.94
CA LYS A 77 -14.71 -1.19 4.05
C LYS A 77 -13.77 -0.63 5.10
N GLU A 78 -13.98 0.62 5.48
CA GLU A 78 -13.23 1.25 6.57
C GLU A 78 -13.59 0.60 7.90
N LEU A 79 -12.57 0.30 8.69
CA LEU A 79 -12.68 -0.22 10.05
C LEU A 79 -12.55 0.90 11.09
N GLY A 80 -11.67 1.86 10.83
CA GLY A 80 -11.40 2.99 11.72
C GLY A 80 -10.03 3.61 11.45
N THR A 81 -9.57 4.44 12.39
CA THR A 81 -8.35 5.24 12.22
C THR A 81 -7.34 5.02 13.34
N GLY A 82 -6.09 5.35 13.04
CA GLY A 82 -5.02 5.48 14.02
C GLY A 82 -4.03 6.58 13.63
N GLU A 83 -3.07 6.85 14.50
CA GLU A 83 -2.04 7.86 14.30
C GLU A 83 -0.64 7.24 14.32
N VAL A 84 0.23 7.68 13.41
CA VAL A 84 1.64 7.28 13.41
C VAL A 84 2.33 7.87 14.63
N THR A 85 2.81 7.00 15.52
CA THR A 85 3.53 7.41 16.74
C THR A 85 5.04 7.33 16.59
N LYS A 86 5.54 6.51 15.65
CA LYS A 86 6.97 6.36 15.38
C LYS A 86 7.21 5.83 13.97
N VAL A 87 8.06 6.49 13.19
CA VAL A 87 8.65 5.91 11.97
C VAL A 87 9.95 5.20 12.32
N HIS A 88 10.12 3.94 11.88
CA HIS A 88 11.33 3.15 12.19
C HIS A 88 12.34 3.19 11.05
N ASN A 89 11.89 3.11 9.80
CA ASN A 89 12.72 3.11 8.58
C ASN A 89 11.86 3.32 7.32
N SER A 90 12.46 3.07 6.16
CA SER A 90 11.82 3.16 4.84
C SER A 90 10.68 2.18 4.57
N HIS A 91 10.41 1.24 5.47
CA HIS A 91 9.38 0.21 5.31
C HIS A 91 8.34 0.20 6.43
N TYR A 92 8.72 0.60 7.66
CA TYR A 92 7.88 0.36 8.83
C TYR A 92 7.70 1.58 9.71
N SER A 93 6.49 1.67 10.26
CA SER A 93 6.11 2.62 11.31
C SER A 93 5.18 1.97 12.34
N THR A 94 5.10 2.55 13.53
CA THR A 94 4.13 2.21 14.57
C THR A 94 2.92 3.11 14.47
N VAL A 95 1.73 2.51 14.47
CA VAL A 95 0.44 3.20 14.52
C VAL A 95 -0.30 2.83 15.80
N LYS A 96 -0.94 3.82 16.42
CA LYS A 96 -1.79 3.64 17.61
C LYS A 96 -3.22 4.05 17.29
N THR A 97 -4.18 3.20 17.63
CA THR A 97 -5.63 3.44 17.48
C THR A 97 -6.25 3.78 18.84
N ASP A 98 -7.50 4.25 18.84
CA ASP A 98 -8.28 4.46 20.06
C ASP A 98 -8.81 3.13 20.67
N GLY A 99 -8.82 2.07 19.86
CA GLY A 99 -9.34 0.74 20.20
C GLY A 99 -10.83 0.54 19.90
N SER A 100 -11.45 1.42 19.11
CA SER A 100 -12.86 1.33 18.69
C SER A 100 -13.14 0.18 17.71
N PHE A 101 -12.10 -0.36 17.08
CA PHE A 101 -12.18 -1.48 16.13
C PHE A 101 -11.07 -2.50 16.35
N SER A 102 -11.23 -3.67 15.74
CA SER A 102 -10.22 -4.74 15.77
C SER A 102 -9.48 -4.83 14.44
N PHE A 103 -8.18 -5.13 14.51
CA PHE A 103 -7.33 -5.39 13.35
C PHE A 103 -6.44 -6.61 13.62
N LYS A 104 -5.85 -7.14 12.55
CA LYS A 104 -4.93 -8.29 12.54
C LYS A 104 -3.82 -8.08 11.51
N GLU A 105 -2.83 -8.94 11.51
CA GLU A 105 -1.82 -9.03 10.46
C GLU A 105 -2.50 -9.12 9.08
N GLY A 106 -2.00 -8.34 8.12
CA GLY A 106 -2.57 -8.24 6.78
C GLY A 106 -3.77 -7.30 6.65
N THR A 107 -4.32 -6.73 7.75
CA THR A 107 -5.30 -5.65 7.66
C THR A 107 -4.72 -4.51 6.82
N LEU A 108 -5.46 -4.05 5.82
CA LEU A 108 -5.00 -3.02 4.89
C LEU A 108 -4.98 -1.66 5.58
N VAL A 109 -3.97 -0.86 5.26
CA VAL A 109 -3.83 0.50 5.80
C VAL A 109 -3.50 1.50 4.71
N GLN A 110 -3.90 2.74 4.91
CA GLN A 110 -3.58 3.84 4.00
C GLN A 110 -3.43 5.14 4.78
N ARG A 111 -2.52 6.02 4.37
CA ARG A 111 -2.51 7.39 4.89
C ARG A 111 -3.79 8.12 4.46
N GLU A 112 -4.42 8.81 5.41
CA GLU A 112 -5.55 9.71 5.14
C GLU A 112 -5.07 10.84 4.22
N LYS A 113 -5.82 11.11 3.15
CA LYS A 113 -5.48 12.20 2.24
C LYS A 113 -5.77 13.53 2.93
N LEU A 114 -4.77 14.40 2.96
CA LEU A 114 -4.94 15.83 3.23
C LEU A 114 -5.61 16.51 2.03
#